data_AF-A0A0G4IXM7-F1
#
_entry.id   AF-A0A0G4IXM7-F1
#
_cell.length_a   1.000
_cell.length_b   1.000
_cell.length_c   1.000
_cell.angle_alpha   90.00
_cell.angle_beta   90.00
_cell.angle_gamma   90.00
#
_symmetry.space_group_name_H-M   'P 1'
#
loop_
_entity.id
_entity.type
_entity.pdbx_description
1 polymer ?
#
loop_
_entity_poly.entity_id
_entity_poly.type
_entity_poly.pdbx_seq_one_letter_code
_entity_poly.pdbx_strand_id
1 'polypeptide(L)'
;MWKRAATDAYGRVADLVAAAGMDRGRPGDITRRWLQHHSGARTGAAGMVVSSGQFDDLVRFGEERPARALLFPKGTVPGLIYCVFNRHCFLFLKEGAYKARASPFFVVTMYGALCPTKGIALVRGEFTDDARRADHRTGRILHLLVGEMTNPDPDVFRPP
;
A
#
# COMPACT_ATOMS: atom_id res chain seq x y z
N MET A 1 2.08 17.88 3.71
CA MET A 1 2.12 17.41 2.31
C MET A 1 1.73 15.93 2.20
N TRP A 2 2.34 15.01 2.97
CA TRP A 2 2.04 13.57 2.94
C TRP A 2 0.59 13.15 3.30
N LYS A 3 -0.11 13.88 4.18
CA LYS A 3 -1.55 13.62 4.46
C LYS A 3 -2.43 13.78 3.21
N ARG A 4 -2.08 14.73 2.35
CA ARG A 4 -2.74 14.92 1.05
C ARG A 4 -2.46 13.74 0.14
N ALA A 5 -1.21 13.27 0.07
CA ALA A 5 -0.85 12.09 -0.71
C ALA A 5 -1.66 10.84 -0.32
N ALA A 6 -1.92 10.60 0.97
CA ALA A 6 -2.80 9.52 1.42
C ALA A 6 -4.25 9.69 0.90
N THR A 7 -4.78 10.91 1.00
CA THR A 7 -6.15 11.20 0.55
C THR A 7 -6.28 11.02 -0.96
N ASP A 8 -5.34 11.55 -1.72
CA ASP A 8 -5.33 11.45 -3.17
C ASP A 8 -5.15 9.98 -3.62
N ALA A 9 -4.30 9.21 -2.94
CA ALA A 9 -4.09 7.80 -3.24
C ALA A 9 -5.33 6.95 -2.96
N TYR A 10 -5.98 7.17 -1.81
CA TYR A 10 -7.25 6.51 -1.48
C TYR A 10 -8.34 6.86 -2.50
N GLY A 11 -8.48 8.16 -2.84
CA GLY A 11 -9.43 8.64 -3.85
C GLY A 11 -9.24 7.94 -5.19
N ARG A 12 -7.99 7.83 -5.68
CA ARG A 12 -7.68 7.10 -6.93
C ARG A 12 -8.14 5.64 -6.91
N VAL A 13 -7.99 4.94 -5.78
CA VAL A 13 -8.45 3.54 -5.68
C VAL A 13 -9.98 3.48 -5.67
N ALA A 14 -10.64 4.36 -4.91
CA ALA A 14 -12.10 4.42 -4.86
C ALA A 14 -12.69 4.73 -6.24
N ASP A 15 -12.14 5.73 -6.95
CA ASP A 15 -12.56 6.10 -8.30
C ASP A 15 -12.34 4.96 -9.29
N LEU A 16 -11.21 4.25 -9.21
CA LEU A 16 -10.94 3.08 -10.05
C LEU A 16 -11.95 1.96 -9.81
N VAL A 17 -12.24 1.64 -8.54
CA VAL A 17 -13.23 0.62 -8.16
C VAL A 17 -14.61 0.97 -8.71
N ALA A 18 -15.03 2.23 -8.56
CA ALA A 18 -16.30 2.72 -9.04
C ALA A 18 -16.38 2.71 -10.58
N ALA A 19 -15.37 3.26 -11.26
CA ALA A 19 -15.33 3.35 -12.72
C ALA A 19 -15.30 1.97 -13.38
N ALA A 20 -14.64 0.98 -12.76
CA ALA A 20 -14.61 -0.40 -13.25
C ALA A 20 -15.82 -1.24 -12.80
N GLY A 21 -16.74 -0.66 -12.02
CA GLY A 21 -17.93 -1.34 -11.47
C GLY A 21 -17.56 -2.58 -10.66
N MET A 22 -16.44 -2.54 -9.94
CA MET A 22 -15.95 -3.70 -9.19
C MET A 22 -16.80 -3.97 -7.95
N ASP A 23 -17.39 -2.95 -7.33
CA ASP A 23 -18.30 -3.05 -6.18
C ASP A 23 -19.49 -4.03 -6.40
N ARG A 24 -19.96 -4.13 -7.65
CA ARG A 24 -21.11 -4.97 -8.03
C ARG A 24 -20.73 -6.43 -8.32
N GLY A 25 -19.44 -6.73 -8.45
CA GLY A 25 -18.95 -8.03 -8.86
C GLY A 25 -19.03 -9.11 -7.77
N ARG A 26 -18.86 -10.38 -8.18
CA ARG A 26 -18.50 -11.46 -7.26
C ARG A 26 -17.02 -11.35 -6.89
N PRO A 27 -16.58 -11.81 -5.70
CA PRO A 27 -15.19 -11.68 -5.26
C PRO A 27 -14.15 -12.14 -6.30
N GLY A 28 -14.37 -13.28 -6.96
CA GLY A 28 -13.46 -13.78 -8.01
C GLY A 28 -13.33 -12.84 -9.23
N ASP A 29 -14.43 -12.23 -9.67
CA ASP A 29 -14.41 -11.26 -10.77
C ASP A 29 -13.71 -9.97 -10.38
N ILE A 30 -13.94 -9.50 -9.15
CA ILE A 30 -13.26 -8.33 -8.59
C ILE A 30 -11.75 -8.56 -8.58
N THR A 31 -11.32 -9.69 -8.01
CA THR A 31 -9.91 -10.08 -7.94
C THR A 31 -9.28 -10.12 -9.33
N ARG A 32 -9.93 -10.81 -10.27
CA ARG A 32 -9.42 -10.91 -11.65
C ARG A 32 -9.28 -9.53 -12.30
N ARG A 33 -10.31 -8.67 -12.23
CA ARG A 33 -10.27 -7.32 -12.82
C ARG A 33 -9.22 -6.44 -12.16
N TRP A 34 -9.10 -6.51 -10.84
CA TRP A 34 -8.11 -5.75 -10.08
C TRP A 34 -6.67 -6.13 -10.47
N LEU A 35 -6.37 -7.44 -10.50
CA LEU A 35 -5.05 -7.92 -10.89
C LEU A 35 -4.75 -7.66 -12.36
N GLN A 36 -5.75 -7.81 -13.25
CA GLN A 36 -5.61 -7.51 -14.68
C GLN A 36 -5.33 -6.02 -14.93
N HIS A 37 -5.93 -5.12 -14.15
CA HIS A 37 -5.63 -3.69 -14.26
C HIS A 37 -4.15 -3.40 -13.94
N HIS A 38 -3.56 -4.15 -13.00
CA HIS A 38 -2.19 -3.93 -12.52
C HIS A 38 -1.13 -4.86 -13.14
N SER A 39 -1.52 -5.75 -14.06
CA SER A 39 -0.57 -6.69 -14.68
C SER A 39 0.28 -6.06 -15.80
N GLY A 40 -0.06 -4.84 -16.25
CA GLY A 40 0.67 -4.12 -17.29
C GLY A 40 1.59 -3.03 -16.73
N ALA A 41 2.74 -2.79 -17.39
CA ALA A 41 3.70 -1.74 -17.04
C ALA A 41 3.15 -0.29 -17.12
N ARG A 42 1.89 -0.11 -17.52
CA ARG A 42 1.27 1.20 -17.81
C ARG A 42 0.74 1.93 -16.58
N THR A 43 0.42 1.23 -15.49
CA THR A 43 -0.22 1.85 -14.32
C THR A 43 0.77 2.47 -13.34
N GLY A 44 2.04 2.06 -13.45
CA GLY A 44 3.09 2.34 -12.50
C GLY A 44 2.77 2.00 -11.04
N ALA A 45 1.87 1.04 -10.86
CA ALA A 45 1.37 0.59 -9.59
C ALA A 45 1.17 -0.93 -9.62
N ALA A 46 1.29 -1.56 -8.47
CA ALA A 46 0.94 -2.96 -8.28
C ALA A 46 -0.35 -3.08 -7.48
N GLY A 47 -1.14 -4.09 -7.80
CA GLY A 47 -2.36 -4.44 -7.10
C GLY A 47 -2.21 -5.79 -6.40
N MET A 48 -2.75 -5.90 -5.21
CA MET A 48 -2.92 -7.15 -4.48
C MET A 48 -4.34 -7.22 -3.92
N VAL A 49 -4.85 -8.43 -3.68
CA VAL A 49 -6.11 -8.68 -2.97
C VAL A 49 -5.77 -9.41 -1.68
N VAL A 50 -6.40 -8.99 -0.58
CA VAL A 50 -6.23 -9.61 0.74
C VAL A 50 -7.59 -10.01 1.29
N SER A 51 -7.60 -10.97 2.22
CA SER A 51 -8.82 -11.32 2.97
C SER A 51 -9.20 -10.19 3.95
N SER A 52 -10.44 -10.19 4.45
CA SER A 52 -10.84 -9.25 5.50
C SER A 52 -9.99 -9.37 6.77
N GLY A 53 -9.61 -10.59 7.18
CA GLY A 53 -8.71 -10.78 8.33
C GLY A 53 -7.33 -10.14 8.12
N GLN A 54 -6.73 -10.34 6.94
CA GLN A 54 -5.47 -9.68 6.59
C GLN A 54 -5.62 -8.15 6.51
N PHE A 55 -6.76 -7.64 6.06
CA PHE A 55 -7.04 -6.20 6.08
C PHE A 55 -7.11 -5.66 7.51
N ASP A 56 -7.79 -6.38 8.42
CA ASP A 56 -7.89 -6.00 9.83
C ASP A 56 -6.50 -6.00 10.49
N ASP A 57 -5.66 -6.99 10.18
CA ASP A 57 -4.27 -7.04 10.65
C ASP A 57 -3.47 -5.82 10.18
N LEU A 58 -3.62 -5.42 8.92
CA LEU A 58 -2.97 -4.23 8.38
C LEU A 58 -3.47 -2.95 9.05
N VAL A 59 -4.79 -2.81 9.23
CA VAL A 59 -5.36 -1.63 9.92
C VAL A 59 -4.83 -1.55 11.35
N ARG A 60 -4.89 -2.66 12.09
CA ARG A 60 -4.35 -2.76 13.45
C ARG A 60 -2.87 -2.39 13.51
N PHE A 61 -2.05 -2.95 12.61
CA PHE A 61 -0.63 -2.61 12.50
C PHE A 61 -0.41 -1.10 12.34
N GLY A 62 -1.23 -0.45 11.51
CA GLY A 62 -1.16 0.99 11.29
C GLY A 62 -1.61 1.82 12.49
N GLU A 63 -2.69 1.43 13.16
CA GLU A 63 -3.29 2.18 14.27
C GLU A 63 -2.48 2.08 15.56
N GLU A 64 -1.91 0.91 15.86
CA GLU A 64 -1.11 0.71 17.08
C GLU A 64 0.13 1.60 17.12
N ARG A 65 0.77 1.83 15.96
CA ARG A 65 1.89 2.76 15.83
C ARG A 65 1.79 3.51 14.50
N PRO A 66 1.12 4.67 14.48
CA PRO A 66 0.82 5.41 13.26
C PRO A 66 2.06 6.05 12.61
N ALA A 67 3.20 6.06 13.30
CA ALA A 67 4.50 6.36 12.71
C ALA A 67 5.56 5.45 13.33
N ARG A 68 6.36 4.79 12.50
CA ARG A 68 7.47 3.93 12.92
C ARG A 68 8.62 3.98 11.93
N ALA A 69 9.84 3.83 12.43
CA ALA A 69 11.01 3.67 11.58
C ALA A 69 11.20 2.19 11.24
N LEU A 70 11.49 1.90 9.98
CA LEU A 70 11.66 0.58 9.39
C LEU A 70 13.03 0.47 8.74
N LEU A 71 13.65 -0.70 8.88
CA LEU A 71 14.78 -1.08 8.06
C LEU A 71 14.24 -1.87 6.86
N PHE A 72 14.36 -1.31 5.67
CA PHE A 72 13.96 -2.04 4.46
C PHE A 72 14.96 -3.17 4.18
N PRO A 73 14.50 -4.34 3.70
CA PRO A 73 15.38 -5.42 3.30
C PRO A 73 16.42 -4.95 2.29
N LYS A 74 17.68 -5.40 2.47
CA LYS A 74 18.81 -5.07 1.58
C LYS A 74 18.41 -5.29 0.11
N GLY A 75 18.64 -4.29 -0.75
CA GLY A 75 18.41 -4.36 -2.20
C GLY A 75 17.08 -3.76 -2.72
N THR A 76 16.24 -3.18 -1.85
CA THR A 76 15.01 -2.49 -2.25
C THR A 76 15.16 -0.97 -2.21
N VAL A 77 15.19 -0.38 -1.01
CA VAL A 77 15.47 1.04 -0.78
C VAL A 77 16.49 1.13 0.35
N PRO A 78 17.68 1.71 0.13
CA PRO A 78 18.69 1.81 1.18
C PRO A 78 18.28 2.84 2.24
N GLY A 79 18.55 2.52 3.50
CA GLY A 79 18.46 3.45 4.64
C GLY A 79 17.23 3.28 5.54
N LEU A 80 17.18 4.11 6.59
CA LEU A 80 16.05 4.19 7.52
C LEU A 80 14.83 4.80 6.84
N ILE A 81 13.72 4.06 6.83
CA ILE A 81 12.46 4.48 6.21
C ILE A 81 11.41 4.70 7.29
N TYR A 82 10.73 5.83 7.25
CA TYR A 82 9.57 6.09 8.10
C TYR A 82 8.33 5.56 7.41
N CYS A 83 7.63 4.65 8.06
CA CYS A 83 6.29 4.20 7.69
C CYS A 83 5.28 4.98 8.53
N VAL A 84 4.38 5.70 7.86
CA VAL A 84 3.33 6.49 8.47
C VAL A 84 1.98 5.99 8.01
N PHE A 85 1.10 5.65 8.95
CA PHE A 85 -0.26 5.24 8.68
C PHE A 85 -1.23 6.43 8.74
N ASN A 86 -2.05 6.57 7.71
CA ASN A 86 -3.10 7.59 7.65
C ASN A 86 -4.17 7.22 6.63
N ARG A 87 -5.46 7.26 7.01
CA ARG A 87 -6.61 6.99 6.12
C ARG A 87 -6.46 5.69 5.30
N HIS A 88 -6.20 4.57 5.98
CA HIS A 88 -5.96 3.26 5.35
C HIS A 88 -4.82 3.26 4.32
N CYS A 89 -3.88 4.19 4.44
CA CYS A 89 -2.67 4.24 3.63
C CYS A 89 -1.44 4.14 4.51
N PHE A 90 -0.47 3.35 4.09
CA PHE A 90 0.90 3.42 4.57
C PHE A 90 1.74 4.27 3.63
N LEU A 91 2.42 5.25 4.20
CA LEU A 91 3.26 6.21 3.50
C LEU A 91 4.70 5.93 3.90
N PHE A 92 5.55 5.69 2.91
CA PHE A 92 6.95 5.38 3.14
C PHE A 92 7.79 6.59 2.75
N LEU A 93 8.52 7.12 3.73
CA LEU A 93 9.32 8.33 3.60
C LEU A 93 10.77 8.02 3.96
N LYS A 94 11.72 8.55 3.19
CA LYS A 94 13.11 8.62 3.65
C LYS A 94 13.19 9.57 4.85
N GLU A 95 14.14 9.37 5.75
CA GLU A 95 14.31 10.21 6.94
C GLU A 95 14.26 11.72 6.66
N GLY A 96 15.03 12.21 5.67
CA GLY A 96 15.02 13.63 5.30
C GLY A 96 13.65 14.12 4.83
N ALA A 97 12.92 13.30 4.05
CA ALA A 97 11.57 13.62 3.60
C ALA A 97 10.56 13.62 4.75
N TYR A 98 10.71 12.71 5.73
CA TYR A 98 9.89 12.69 6.93
C TYR A 98 10.09 13.95 7.78
N LYS A 99 11.34 14.32 8.06
CA LYS A 99 11.70 15.55 8.81
C LYS A 99 11.20 16.81 8.11
N ALA A 100 11.33 16.88 6.78
CA ALA A 100 10.84 17.99 5.97
C ALA A 100 9.32 17.97 5.70
N ARG A 101 8.58 16.96 6.19
CA ARG A 101 7.15 16.74 5.90
C ARG A 101 6.82 16.71 4.40
N ALA A 102 7.77 16.26 3.59
CA ALA A 102 7.68 16.16 2.14
C ALA A 102 6.79 14.99 1.70
N SER A 103 6.70 14.77 0.39
CA SER A 103 5.96 13.65 -0.18
C SER A 103 6.64 12.31 0.15
N PRO A 104 5.85 11.24 0.40
CA PRO A 104 6.41 9.89 0.50
C PRO A 104 6.99 9.47 -0.84
N PHE A 105 7.93 8.52 -0.86
CA PHE A 105 8.45 7.95 -2.12
C PHE A 105 7.61 6.76 -2.58
N PHE A 106 6.92 6.09 -1.65
CA PHE A 106 6.05 4.94 -1.93
C PHE A 106 4.81 5.02 -1.06
N VAL A 107 3.67 4.60 -1.61
CA VAL A 107 2.38 4.59 -0.92
C VAL A 107 1.74 3.23 -1.12
N VAL A 108 1.32 2.62 -0.01
CA VAL A 108 0.43 1.46 -0.01
C VAL A 108 -0.95 1.94 0.43
N THR A 109 -1.94 1.78 -0.44
CA THR A 109 -3.33 2.19 -0.22
C THR A 109 -4.18 0.95 -0.03
N MET A 110 -5.04 0.94 0.98
CA MET A 110 -5.95 -0.18 1.26
C MET A 110 -7.40 0.29 1.14
N TYR A 111 -8.20 -0.50 0.42
CA TYR A 111 -9.61 -0.25 0.17
C TYR A 111 -10.44 -1.39 0.76
N GLY A 112 -10.88 -1.18 2.01
CA GLY A 112 -11.63 -2.17 2.81
C GLY A 112 -13.15 -2.10 2.67
N ALA A 113 -13.71 -1.22 1.83
CA ALA A 113 -15.17 -1.09 1.69
C ALA A 113 -15.85 -2.37 1.16
N LEU A 114 -15.08 -3.30 0.58
CA LEU A 114 -15.57 -4.59 0.12
C LEU A 114 -15.57 -5.67 1.22
N CYS A 115 -14.91 -5.45 2.38
CA CYS A 115 -14.82 -6.45 3.44
C CYS A 115 -16.20 -6.93 3.93
N PRO A 116 -17.16 -6.06 4.28
CA PRO A 116 -18.42 -6.51 4.90
C PRO A 116 -19.30 -7.37 3.99
N THR A 117 -19.19 -7.20 2.66
CA THR A 117 -20.08 -7.85 1.69
C THR A 117 -19.39 -8.88 0.80
N LYS A 118 -18.07 -8.82 0.67
CA LYS A 118 -17.28 -9.65 -0.25
C LYS A 118 -16.17 -10.43 0.44
N GLY A 119 -15.86 -10.14 1.72
CA GLY A 119 -14.79 -10.82 2.47
C GLY A 119 -13.37 -10.52 1.97
N ILE A 120 -13.19 -9.49 1.14
CA ILE A 120 -11.91 -9.11 0.53
C ILE A 120 -11.66 -7.61 0.65
N ALA A 121 -10.39 -7.22 0.63
CA ALA A 121 -9.95 -5.84 0.44
C ALA A 121 -8.98 -5.74 -0.73
N LEU A 122 -8.91 -4.56 -1.34
CA LEU A 122 -7.98 -4.27 -2.43
C LEU A 122 -6.81 -3.45 -1.88
N VAL A 123 -5.60 -3.83 -2.24
CA VAL A 123 -4.38 -3.13 -1.84
C VAL A 123 -3.64 -2.68 -3.09
N ARG A 124 -3.22 -1.42 -3.12
CA ARG A 124 -2.45 -0.82 -4.22
C ARG A 124 -1.15 -0.25 -3.71
N GLY A 125 -0.03 -0.63 -4.32
CA GLY A 125 1.29 -0.05 -4.07
C GLY A 125 1.76 0.79 -5.25
N GLU A 126 2.26 1.99 -5.02
CA GLU A 126 2.80 2.84 -6.09
C GLU A 126 3.98 3.70 -5.61
N PHE A 127 4.93 3.95 -6.51
CA PHE A 127 5.89 5.04 -6.34
C PHE A 127 5.23 6.37 -6.67
N THR A 128 5.55 7.40 -5.90
CA THR A 128 5.04 8.77 -6.12
C THR A 128 5.86 9.54 -7.16
N ASP A 129 7.12 9.16 -7.34
CA ASP A 129 8.06 9.75 -8.30
C ASP A 129 7.86 9.13 -9.69
N ASP A 130 7.60 9.97 -10.68
CA ASP A 130 7.30 9.60 -12.06
C ASP A 130 8.44 8.78 -12.70
N ALA A 131 9.70 9.04 -12.33
CA ALA A 131 10.84 8.27 -12.84
C ALA A 131 10.83 6.81 -12.39
N ARG A 132 10.13 6.48 -11.30
CA ARG A 132 10.05 5.13 -10.72
C ARG A 132 8.71 4.45 -10.95
N ARG A 133 7.73 5.12 -11.57
CA ARG A 133 6.43 4.52 -11.88
C ARG A 133 6.59 3.33 -12.82
N ALA A 134 7.51 3.36 -13.77
CA ALA A 134 7.75 2.19 -14.65
C ALA A 134 8.53 1.04 -13.99
N ASP A 135 8.82 1.08 -12.69
CA ASP A 135 9.68 0.08 -12.03
C ASP A 135 8.95 -1.26 -11.81
N HIS A 136 9.46 -2.31 -12.46
CA HIS A 136 8.99 -3.70 -12.32
C HIS A 136 9.07 -4.24 -10.87
N ARG A 137 9.79 -3.56 -9.97
CA ARG A 137 9.90 -3.94 -8.55
C ARG A 137 8.70 -3.54 -7.69
N THR A 138 7.79 -2.71 -8.21
CA THR A 138 6.62 -2.21 -7.45
C THR A 138 5.80 -3.34 -6.83
N GLY A 139 5.53 -4.42 -7.58
CA GLY A 139 4.82 -5.59 -7.09
C GLY A 139 5.58 -6.33 -5.99
N ARG A 140 6.88 -6.55 -6.18
CA ARG A 140 7.73 -7.20 -5.18
C ARG A 140 7.77 -6.41 -3.87
N ILE A 141 7.92 -5.09 -3.94
CA ILE A 141 7.94 -4.21 -2.76
C ILE A 141 6.58 -4.27 -2.05
N LEU A 142 5.47 -4.21 -2.79
CA LEU A 142 4.14 -4.32 -2.21
C LEU A 142 3.94 -5.65 -1.47
N HIS A 143 4.30 -6.77 -2.11
CA HIS A 143 4.18 -8.09 -1.49
C HIS A 143 5.03 -8.23 -0.22
N LEU A 144 6.28 -7.76 -0.26
CA LEU A 144 7.15 -7.74 0.91
C LEU A 144 6.52 -6.93 2.04
N LEU A 145 6.13 -5.68 1.77
CA LEU A 145 5.57 -4.80 2.78
C LEU A 145 4.30 -5.35 3.41
N VAL A 146 3.38 -5.87 2.60
CA VAL A 146 2.12 -6.41 3.15
C VAL A 146 2.38 -7.71 3.89
N GLY A 147 3.22 -8.61 3.37
CA GLY A 147 3.62 -9.83 4.07
C GLY A 147 4.17 -9.52 5.46
N GLU A 148 5.14 -8.60 5.52
CA GLU A 148 5.77 -8.12 6.74
C GLU A 148 4.78 -7.43 7.71
N MET A 149 3.81 -6.66 7.22
CA MET A 149 2.83 -6.02 8.11
C MET A 149 1.74 -6.98 8.63
N THR A 150 1.43 -8.05 7.89
CA THR A 150 0.45 -9.09 8.31
C THR A 150 1.07 -10.23 9.09
N ASN A 151 2.37 -10.48 8.93
CA ASN A 151 3.13 -11.49 9.65
C ASN A 151 4.52 -10.92 9.95
N PRO A 152 4.64 -10.03 10.96
CA PRO A 152 5.86 -9.31 11.23
C PRO A 152 6.98 -10.24 11.66
N ASP A 153 8.05 -10.28 10.86
CA ASP A 153 9.32 -10.81 11.32
C ASP A 153 9.88 -9.86 12.40
N PRO A 154 10.15 -10.37 13.63
CA PRO A 154 10.69 -9.55 14.72
C PRO A 154 12.02 -8.87 14.38
N ASP A 155 12.76 -9.34 13.37
CA ASP A 155 14.04 -8.77 12.96
C ASP A 155 13.93 -7.67 11.89
N VAL A 156 12.77 -7.51 11.23
CA VAL A 156 12.54 -6.49 10.19
C VAL A 156 12.01 -5.17 10.79
N PHE A 157 11.24 -5.24 11.89
CA PHE A 157 10.58 -4.10 12.53
C PHE A 157 11.21 -3.66 13.85
N ARG A 158 12.50 -3.90 14.07
CA ARG A 158 13.16 -3.37 15.26
C ARG A 158 13.20 -1.84 15.19
N PRO A 159 12.72 -1.12 16.21
CA PRO A 159 13.15 0.25 16.39
C PRO A 159 14.69 0.25 16.57
N PRO A 160 15.39 1.28 16.09
CA PRO A 160 16.81 1.44 16.41
C PRO A 160 17.04 1.48 17.93
#